data_AF-A0A1C7MLI1-F1
#
_entry.id   AF-A0A1C7MLI1-F1
#
_cell.length_a   1.000
_cell.length_b   1.000
_cell.length_c   1.000
_cell.angle_alpha   90.00
_cell.angle_beta   90.00
_cell.angle_gamma   90.00
#
_symmetry.space_group_name_H-M   'P 1'
#
loop_
_entity.id
_entity.type
_entity.pdbx_description
1 polymer ?
#
loop_
_entity_poly.entity_id
_entity_poly.type
_entity_poly.pdbx_seq_one_letter_code
_entity_poly.pdbx_strand_id
1 'polypeptide(L)'
;MSIFYDVVSANELQNAFEIEIQGIAVYSQSPPSCKHISGYPDDEAASLEAFRYRQSQVPDLFLGAFLPRDAGRTLIAYVCATLSPAPTLTHESMSTHIPASSSVCIHSVCVSPALRRKRVGLNLVKEYLARVEAAARGGAGYDRVLLIAHEELRGFYEAAGFEWVGKSAVVHGVRPWYEMRKVFNLASPTEVQPPTQGVPAGLWEALQRSNARLKPTPRLLSTFPGGVQDIVSDLGGEGAGSLTNRFDLLCPRVGCASTILKSGVARWVERASVQLEPPGHPVSSPLAALPTPPATMQWWLVTPNARSLKISGSRAQFIAQTDVVVHTELGSKRLKMLLCAECDLGPLGWCEEGGSEFWLACNRVGYRE
;
A
#
# COMPACT_ATOMS: atom_id res chain seq x y z
N MET A 1 -17.73 -2.82 5.43
CA MET A 1 -17.82 -1.46 6.02
C MET A 1 -17.26 -0.47 5.00
N SER A 2 -18.07 0.45 4.49
CA SER A 2 -17.59 1.46 3.54
C SER A 2 -16.94 2.60 4.33
N ILE A 3 -15.62 2.75 4.21
CA ILE A 3 -14.90 3.90 4.77
C ILE A 3 -15.00 5.04 3.75
N PHE A 4 -15.32 6.24 4.21
CA PHE A 4 -15.28 7.45 3.40
C PHE A 4 -14.34 8.49 4.03
N TYR A 5 -13.92 9.48 3.24
CA TYR A 5 -12.94 10.48 3.67
C TYR A 5 -13.54 11.87 3.57
N ASP A 6 -13.38 12.65 4.63
CA ASP A 6 -13.88 14.02 4.68
C ASP A 6 -13.05 14.88 5.63
N VAL A 7 -13.22 16.20 5.62
CA VAL A 7 -12.55 17.10 6.55
C VAL A 7 -13.00 16.85 8.00
N VAL A 8 -12.07 16.92 8.94
CA VAL A 8 -12.36 16.81 10.38
C VAL A 8 -12.89 18.16 10.86
N SER A 9 -14.10 18.16 11.40
CA SER A 9 -14.72 19.37 11.95
C SER A 9 -14.19 19.72 13.34
N ALA A 10 -14.39 20.97 13.78
CA ALA A 10 -13.99 21.42 15.11
C ALA A 10 -14.60 20.55 16.24
N ASN A 11 -15.82 20.05 16.04
CA ASN A 11 -16.52 19.18 17.01
C ASN A 11 -15.94 17.76 17.09
N GLU A 12 -15.10 17.37 16.12
CA GLU A 12 -14.47 16.04 16.04
C GLU A 12 -13.01 16.05 16.52
N LEU A 13 -12.48 17.22 16.90
CA LEU A 13 -11.08 17.36 17.37
C LEU A 13 -10.81 16.56 18.64
N GLN A 14 -11.79 16.47 19.54
CA GLN A 14 -11.66 15.64 20.74
C GLN A 14 -11.49 14.16 20.36
N ASN A 15 -12.26 13.67 19.39
CA ASN A 15 -12.12 12.29 18.90
C ASN A 15 -10.77 12.07 18.21
N ALA A 16 -10.28 13.06 17.45
CA ALA A 16 -8.97 12.99 16.79
C ALA A 16 -7.83 12.92 17.82
N PHE A 17 -7.89 13.77 18.85
CA PHE A 17 -6.96 13.76 19.97
C PHE A 17 -7.01 12.43 20.73
N GLU A 18 -8.22 11.90 20.99
CA GLU A 18 -8.41 10.57 21.59
C GLU A 18 -7.75 9.45 20.78
N ILE A 19 -7.84 9.49 19.44
CA ILE A 19 -7.17 8.51 18.57
C ILE A 19 -5.63 8.62 18.70
N GLU A 20 -5.09 9.82 18.86
CA GLU A 20 -3.65 10.03 19.07
C GLU A 20 -3.21 9.43 20.42
N ILE A 21 -3.89 9.79 21.52
CA ILE A 21 -3.55 9.33 22.87
C ILE A 21 -3.89 7.83 23.11
N GLN A 22 -4.92 7.28 22.46
CA GLN A 22 -5.22 5.84 22.54
C GLN A 22 -4.20 5.01 21.78
N GLY A 23 -3.45 5.62 20.86
CA GLY A 23 -2.26 5.00 20.32
C GLY A 23 -1.18 4.73 21.36
N ILE A 24 -1.16 5.50 22.46
CA ILE A 24 -0.15 5.50 23.52
C ILE A 24 -0.46 4.44 24.59
N ALA A 25 -1.73 4.09 24.76
CA ALA A 25 -2.27 3.39 25.93
C ALA A 25 -1.85 1.92 26.17
N VAL A 26 -0.83 1.37 25.49
CA VAL A 26 -0.37 -0.03 25.70
C VAL A 26 1.12 -0.12 26.06
N TYR A 27 1.68 0.90 26.69
CA TYR A 27 3.08 0.83 27.16
C TYR A 27 3.26 0.11 28.51
N SER A 28 2.17 -0.14 29.26
CA SER A 28 2.31 -0.55 30.67
C SER A 28 2.36 -2.06 30.96
N GLN A 29 1.94 -2.98 30.06
CA GLN A 29 1.78 -4.40 30.45
C GLN A 29 2.08 -5.47 29.36
N SER A 30 2.95 -5.23 28.37
CA SER A 30 3.27 -6.25 27.35
C SER A 30 4.77 -6.53 27.23
N PRO A 31 5.20 -7.82 27.16
CA PRO A 31 6.61 -8.19 27.05
C PRO A 31 7.24 -7.77 25.69
N PRO A 32 8.56 -7.55 25.64
CA PRO A 32 9.28 -6.87 24.54
C PRO A 32 9.39 -7.63 23.21
N SER A 33 8.69 -8.76 23.03
CA SER A 33 8.77 -9.58 21.82
C SER A 33 7.72 -9.26 20.75
N CYS A 34 6.74 -8.41 21.05
CA CYS A 34 5.70 -8.04 20.10
C CYS A 34 5.89 -6.58 19.63
N LYS A 35 6.49 -6.38 18.45
CA LYS A 35 6.57 -5.07 17.77
C LYS A 35 5.17 -4.64 17.28
N HIS A 36 4.29 -4.30 18.21
CA HIS A 36 3.10 -3.51 17.92
C HIS A 36 3.54 -2.07 17.72
N ILE A 37 3.31 -1.52 16.52
CA ILE A 37 3.51 -0.09 16.27
C ILE A 37 2.41 0.64 17.05
N SER A 38 2.76 1.11 18.25
CA SER A 38 1.95 2.02 19.07
C SER A 38 1.91 3.41 18.41
N GLY A 39 0.98 4.25 18.84
CA GLY A 39 1.01 5.68 18.52
C GLY A 39 2.20 6.37 19.17
N TYR A 40 2.21 7.70 19.12
CA TYR A 40 3.29 8.52 19.69
C TYR A 40 3.51 8.22 21.18
N PRO A 41 4.72 8.13 21.71
CA PRO A 41 4.94 8.22 23.16
C PRO A 41 4.49 9.61 23.69
N ASP A 42 4.29 9.72 25.01
CA ASP A 42 3.73 10.93 25.66
C ASP A 42 4.54 12.20 25.36
N ASP A 43 5.85 12.09 25.17
CA ASP A 43 6.75 13.18 24.82
C ASP A 43 6.68 13.62 23.35
N GLU A 44 6.08 12.79 22.50
CA GLU A 44 5.98 13.04 21.07
C GLU A 44 4.57 13.42 20.60
N ALA A 45 3.53 13.11 21.39
CA ALA A 45 2.13 13.43 21.07
C ALA A 45 1.84 14.95 21.09
N ALA A 46 0.94 15.40 20.23
CA ALA A 46 0.54 16.80 20.16
C ALA A 46 -0.58 17.11 21.16
N SER A 47 -0.61 18.34 21.67
CA SER A 47 -1.66 18.79 22.58
C SER A 47 -2.99 19.02 21.85
N LEU A 48 -4.11 18.93 22.56
CA LEU A 48 -5.43 19.30 22.02
C LEU A 48 -5.47 20.76 21.51
N GLU A 49 -4.68 21.65 22.10
CA GLU A 49 -4.53 23.03 21.64
C GLU A 49 -3.85 23.10 20.26
N ALA A 50 -2.83 22.27 20.01
CA ALA A 50 -2.21 22.17 18.69
C ALA A 50 -3.20 21.67 17.63
N PHE A 51 -4.10 20.74 17.98
CA PHE A 51 -5.17 20.30 17.08
C PHE A 51 -6.14 21.43 16.73
N ARG A 52 -6.60 22.18 17.74
CA ARG A 52 -7.46 23.36 17.56
C ARG A 52 -6.79 24.41 16.69
N TYR A 53 -5.53 24.72 16.96
CA TYR A 53 -4.74 25.64 16.16
C TYR A 53 -4.68 25.20 14.69
N ARG A 54 -4.18 23.99 14.42
CA ARG A 54 -4.04 23.45 13.04
C ARG A 54 -5.36 23.44 12.28
N GLN A 55 -6.43 22.99 12.92
CA GLN A 55 -7.77 22.95 12.30
C GLN A 55 -8.32 24.35 12.03
N SER A 56 -8.10 25.32 12.93
CA SER A 56 -8.55 26.70 12.71
C SER A 56 -7.78 27.42 11.60
N GLN A 57 -6.51 27.09 11.40
CA GLN A 57 -5.65 27.73 10.38
C GLN A 57 -5.88 27.14 9.00
N VAL A 58 -5.95 25.81 8.89
CA VAL A 58 -6.07 25.13 7.59
C VAL A 58 -6.97 23.89 7.69
N PRO A 59 -8.29 24.08 7.83
CA PRO A 59 -9.23 22.96 8.00
C PRO A 59 -9.22 21.99 6.82
N ASP A 60 -8.97 22.48 5.61
CA ASP A 60 -8.94 21.68 4.38
C ASP A 60 -7.79 20.66 4.34
N LEU A 61 -6.74 20.87 5.15
CA LEU A 61 -5.61 19.94 5.30
C LEU A 61 -5.74 19.06 6.55
N PHE A 62 -6.91 19.07 7.19
CA PHE A 62 -7.25 18.14 8.27
C PHE A 62 -8.25 17.10 7.76
N LEU A 63 -7.73 15.96 7.29
CA LEU A 63 -8.52 14.91 6.68
C LEU A 63 -8.77 13.75 7.65
N GLY A 64 -10.00 13.26 7.69
CA GLY A 64 -10.42 12.10 8.46
C GLY A 64 -10.88 10.95 7.58
N ALA A 65 -10.67 9.73 8.05
CA ALA A 65 -11.38 8.55 7.57
C ALA A 65 -12.54 8.25 8.53
N PHE A 66 -13.71 7.95 7.96
CA PHE A 66 -14.95 7.82 8.70
C PHE A 66 -15.69 6.52 8.39
N LEU A 67 -16.39 6.02 9.42
CA LEU A 67 -17.43 5.00 9.26
C LEU A 67 -18.81 5.67 9.33
N PRO A 68 -19.75 5.29 8.45
CA PRO A 68 -21.13 5.77 8.53
C PRO A 68 -21.82 5.19 9.78
N ARG A 69 -22.71 5.99 10.38
CA ARG A 69 -23.66 5.56 11.42
C ARG A 69 -25.07 5.97 11.04
N ASP A 70 -26.06 5.36 11.69
CA ASP A 70 -27.48 5.67 11.48
C ASP A 70 -27.79 7.17 11.63
N ALA A 71 -27.09 7.86 12.54
CA ALA A 71 -27.06 9.30 12.64
C ALA A 71 -25.60 9.80 12.68
N GLY A 72 -25.07 10.18 11.52
CA GLY A 72 -23.77 10.84 11.39
C GLY A 72 -22.61 9.89 11.05
N ARG A 73 -21.44 10.16 11.64
CA ARG A 73 -20.19 9.49 11.28
C ARG A 73 -19.26 9.30 12.47
N THR A 74 -18.34 8.36 12.35
CA THR A 74 -17.31 8.11 13.37
C THR A 74 -15.93 8.23 12.76
N LEU A 75 -15.12 9.14 13.32
CA LEU A 75 -13.72 9.27 12.97
C LEU A 75 -12.96 8.03 13.42
N ILE A 76 -12.20 7.42 12.51
CA ILE A 76 -11.41 6.21 12.78
C ILE A 76 -9.91 6.38 12.51
N ALA A 77 -9.54 7.40 11.75
CA ALA A 77 -8.16 7.79 11.49
C ALA A 77 -8.14 9.24 11.00
N TYR A 78 -7.03 9.94 11.17
CA TYR A 78 -6.88 11.30 10.66
C TYR A 78 -5.44 11.61 10.24
N VAL A 79 -5.31 12.65 9.41
CA VAL A 79 -4.06 13.32 9.03
C VAL A 79 -4.27 14.82 9.23
N CYS A 80 -3.30 15.51 9.82
CA CYS A 80 -3.32 16.97 9.91
C CYS A 80 -1.99 17.58 9.49
N ALA A 81 -2.05 18.77 8.88
CA ALA A 81 -0.88 19.47 8.37
C ALA A 81 -0.97 20.99 8.60
N THR A 82 0.15 21.69 8.44
CA THR A 82 0.20 23.14 8.24
C THR A 82 0.94 23.46 6.94
N LEU A 83 1.08 24.74 6.62
CA LEU A 83 1.82 25.22 5.46
C LEU A 83 3.09 25.93 5.91
N SER A 84 4.16 25.77 5.13
CA SER A 84 5.44 26.46 5.33
C SER A 84 6.11 26.74 4.00
N PRO A 85 6.87 27.84 3.84
CA PRO A 85 7.66 28.09 2.64
C PRO A 85 8.96 27.27 2.63
N ALA A 86 9.32 26.64 3.75
CA ALA A 86 10.56 25.89 3.88
C ALA A 86 10.55 24.65 2.95
N PRO A 87 11.64 24.36 2.21
CA PRO A 87 11.71 23.20 1.33
C PRO A 87 11.95 21.88 2.08
N THR A 88 12.28 21.96 3.37
CA THR A 88 12.55 20.86 4.32
C THR A 88 11.94 21.21 5.68
N LEU A 89 11.73 20.23 6.56
CA LEU A 89 11.16 20.48 7.88
C LEU A 89 12.19 21.10 8.84
N THR A 90 11.76 22.16 9.52
CA THR A 90 12.46 22.84 10.61
C THR A 90 11.57 22.86 11.85
N HIS A 91 12.13 23.17 13.03
CA HIS A 91 11.30 23.36 14.24
C HIS A 91 10.23 24.45 14.06
N GLU A 92 10.53 25.49 13.28
CA GLU A 92 9.58 26.54 12.93
C GLU A 92 8.44 26.02 12.05
N SER A 93 8.74 25.24 11.00
CA SER A 93 7.69 24.68 10.12
C SER A 93 6.80 23.66 10.85
N MET A 94 7.32 23.03 11.91
CA MET A 94 6.58 22.10 12.76
C MET A 94 5.72 22.78 13.84
N SER A 95 5.82 24.10 13.99
CA SER A 95 5.06 24.87 15.00
C SER A 95 4.21 26.00 14.42
N THR A 96 4.56 26.54 13.25
CA THR A 96 3.95 27.73 12.67
C THR A 96 3.28 27.43 11.33
N HIS A 97 2.05 27.91 11.15
CA HIS A 97 1.38 27.93 9.86
C HIS A 97 1.66 29.24 9.13
N ILE A 98 2.12 29.16 7.88
CA ILE A 98 2.30 30.30 6.98
C ILE A 98 1.37 30.10 5.77
N PRO A 99 0.30 30.89 5.63
CA PRO A 99 -0.64 30.78 4.51
C PRO A 99 0.05 30.92 3.14
N ALA A 100 -0.59 30.38 2.09
CA ALA A 100 -0.12 30.50 0.70
C ALA A 100 1.35 30.05 0.48
N SER A 101 1.77 29.01 1.21
CA SER A 101 3.13 28.46 1.09
C SER A 101 3.18 27.15 0.30
N SER A 102 4.37 26.84 -0.21
CA SER A 102 4.61 25.72 -1.12
C SER A 102 4.70 24.34 -0.48
N SER A 103 4.96 24.24 0.82
CA SER A 103 5.14 22.96 1.50
C SER A 103 3.98 22.66 2.45
N VAL A 104 3.36 21.49 2.28
CA VAL A 104 2.40 20.91 3.22
C VAL A 104 3.15 20.08 4.25
N CYS A 105 3.20 20.54 5.49
CA CYS A 105 3.93 19.90 6.59
C CYS A 105 2.97 19.03 7.41
N ILE A 106 2.98 17.72 7.20
CA ILE A 106 2.18 16.78 7.99
C ILE A 106 2.75 16.69 9.41
N HIS A 107 1.88 16.91 10.40
CA HIS A 107 2.24 16.83 11.81
C HIS A 107 1.92 15.47 12.43
N SER A 108 0.73 14.95 12.13
CA SER A 108 0.25 13.70 12.71
C SER A 108 -0.48 12.85 11.67
N VAL A 109 -0.24 11.54 11.73
CA VAL A 109 -1.01 10.50 11.03
C VAL A 109 -1.37 9.42 12.04
N CYS A 110 -2.63 9.30 12.41
CA CYS A 110 -3.06 8.33 13.41
C CYS A 110 -4.26 7.51 12.97
N VAL A 111 -4.27 6.24 13.39
CA VAL A 111 -5.35 5.28 13.15
C VAL A 111 -5.76 4.68 14.49
N SER A 112 -7.07 4.61 14.73
CA SER A 112 -7.64 3.95 15.90
C SER A 112 -7.07 2.52 16.04
N PRO A 113 -6.61 2.11 17.24
CA PRO A 113 -5.96 0.81 17.44
C PRO A 113 -6.73 -0.39 16.87
N ALA A 114 -8.06 -0.41 17.03
CA ALA A 114 -8.95 -1.49 16.56
C ALA A 114 -8.99 -1.65 15.02
N LEU A 115 -8.54 -0.63 14.29
CA LEU A 115 -8.58 -0.55 12.83
C LEU A 115 -7.18 -0.47 12.20
N ARG A 116 -6.12 -0.62 13.01
CA ARG A 116 -4.75 -0.77 12.52
C ARG A 116 -4.58 -2.08 11.76
N ARG A 117 -3.55 -2.13 10.90
CA ARG A 117 -3.21 -3.28 10.04
C ARG A 117 -4.29 -3.69 9.03
N LYS A 118 -5.38 -2.91 8.92
CA LYS A 118 -6.44 -3.03 7.91
C LYS A 118 -6.33 -1.97 6.79
N ARG A 119 -5.10 -1.48 6.55
CA ARG A 119 -4.73 -0.49 5.51
C ARG A 119 -5.43 0.88 5.58
N VAL A 120 -6.24 1.14 6.61
CA VAL A 120 -6.91 2.43 6.84
C VAL A 120 -5.93 3.60 6.76
N GLY A 121 -4.80 3.52 7.46
CA GLY A 121 -3.79 4.59 7.44
C GLY A 121 -3.17 4.80 6.06
N LEU A 122 -2.84 3.73 5.34
CA LEU A 122 -2.23 3.84 4.01
C LEU A 122 -3.20 4.46 3.01
N ASN A 123 -4.46 4.02 3.03
CA ASN A 123 -5.49 4.54 2.14
C ASN A 123 -5.82 5.99 2.48
N LEU A 124 -5.85 6.36 3.77
CA LEU A 124 -6.02 7.74 4.21
C LEU A 124 -4.89 8.64 3.70
N VAL A 125 -3.63 8.23 3.83
CA VAL A 125 -2.49 9.02 3.31
C VAL A 125 -2.52 9.12 1.80
N LYS A 126 -2.87 8.04 1.08
CA LYS A 126 -3.01 8.08 -0.40
C LYS A 126 -4.12 9.03 -0.84
N GLU A 127 -5.28 8.98 -0.19
CA GLU A 127 -6.39 9.92 -0.42
C GLU A 127 -5.96 11.36 -0.12
N TYR A 128 -5.28 11.57 1.00
CA TYR A 128 -4.75 12.87 1.40
C TYR A 128 -3.84 13.45 0.32
N LEU A 129 -2.83 12.69 -0.12
CA LEU A 129 -1.92 13.12 -1.19
C LEU A 129 -2.66 13.41 -2.50
N ALA A 130 -3.66 12.60 -2.87
CA ALA A 130 -4.44 12.82 -4.07
C ALA A 130 -5.24 14.14 -4.02
N ARG A 131 -5.82 14.48 -2.86
CA ARG A 131 -6.52 15.77 -2.64
C ARG A 131 -5.56 16.94 -2.67
N VAL A 132 -4.40 16.83 -2.01
CA VAL A 132 -3.38 17.88 -2.03
C VAL A 132 -2.85 18.09 -3.45
N GLU A 133 -2.57 17.03 -4.22
CA GLU A 133 -2.13 17.12 -5.61
C GLU A 133 -3.21 17.72 -6.53
N ALA A 134 -4.48 17.40 -6.29
CA ALA A 134 -5.60 18.01 -7.02
C ALA A 134 -5.70 19.51 -6.71
N ALA A 135 -5.61 19.91 -5.45
CA ALA A 135 -5.59 21.32 -5.04
C ALA A 135 -4.38 22.05 -5.63
N ALA A 136 -3.21 21.42 -5.65
CA ALA A 136 -2.00 21.95 -6.25
C ALA A 136 -2.18 22.24 -7.75
N ARG A 137 -2.75 21.27 -8.50
CA ARG A 137 -3.13 21.46 -9.91
C ARG A 137 -4.22 22.52 -10.09
N GLY A 138 -5.08 22.71 -9.10
CA GLY A 138 -6.10 23.75 -9.04
C GLY A 138 -5.57 25.14 -8.66
N GLY A 139 -4.25 25.31 -8.48
CA GLY A 139 -3.62 26.60 -8.20
C GLY A 139 -3.41 26.92 -6.71
N ALA A 140 -3.52 25.93 -5.81
CA ALA A 140 -3.26 26.14 -4.38
C ALA A 140 -1.78 26.44 -4.05
N GLY A 141 -0.87 26.30 -5.03
CA GLY A 141 0.55 26.65 -4.87
C GLY A 141 1.38 25.61 -4.12
N TYR A 142 0.88 24.38 -3.94
CA TYR A 142 1.60 23.33 -3.24
C TYR A 142 2.61 22.62 -4.17
N ASP A 143 3.88 22.69 -3.84
CA ASP A 143 4.95 21.98 -4.56
C ASP A 143 5.21 20.59 -3.98
N ARG A 144 5.03 20.46 -2.66
CA ARG A 144 5.47 19.26 -1.92
C ARG A 144 4.70 19.02 -0.64
N VAL A 145 4.76 17.78 -0.19
CA VAL A 145 4.34 17.33 1.14
C VAL A 145 5.55 16.82 1.89
N LEU A 146 5.72 17.25 3.13
CA LEU A 146 6.82 16.89 4.01
C LEU A 146 6.28 16.24 5.28
N LEU A 147 7.00 15.24 5.78
CA LEU A 147 6.75 14.65 7.09
C LEU A 147 8.07 14.16 7.70
N ILE A 148 8.05 13.94 9.00
CA ILE A 148 9.08 13.16 9.68
C ILE A 148 8.50 11.83 10.17
N ALA A 149 9.29 10.76 10.09
CA ALA A 149 8.93 9.44 10.56
C ALA A 149 10.12 8.74 11.24
N HIS A 150 9.82 7.80 12.14
CA HIS A 150 10.83 6.84 12.57
C HIS A 150 11.12 5.81 11.48
N GLU A 151 12.30 5.20 11.54
CA GLU A 151 12.81 4.31 10.51
C GLU A 151 11.90 3.09 10.24
N GLU A 152 11.24 2.55 11.27
CA GLU A 152 10.28 1.45 11.13
C GLU A 152 9.03 1.79 10.29
N LEU A 153 8.70 3.08 10.13
CA LEU A 153 7.58 3.56 9.32
C LEU A 153 7.99 3.90 7.89
N ARG A 154 9.27 3.80 7.53
CA ARG A 154 9.77 4.10 6.18
C ARG A 154 8.97 3.38 5.09
N GLY A 155 8.81 2.06 5.22
CA GLY A 155 8.09 1.26 4.22
C GLY A 155 6.60 1.62 4.11
N PHE A 156 5.98 2.13 5.18
CA PHE A 156 4.60 2.59 5.16
C PHE A 156 4.45 3.86 4.31
N TYR A 157 5.34 4.83 4.49
CA TYR A 157 5.30 6.09 3.74
C TYR A 157 5.85 5.96 2.31
N GLU A 158 6.85 5.11 2.07
CA GLU A 158 7.29 4.76 0.70
C GLU A 158 6.15 4.12 -0.10
N ALA A 159 5.35 3.24 0.52
CA ALA A 159 4.16 2.66 -0.12
C ALA A 159 3.04 3.69 -0.41
N ALA A 160 3.05 4.84 0.28
CA ALA A 160 2.18 5.97 -0.01
C ALA A 160 2.75 6.91 -1.09
N GLY A 161 4.01 6.71 -1.51
CA GLY A 161 4.68 7.47 -2.56
C GLY A 161 5.68 8.51 -2.06
N PHE A 162 6.01 8.52 -0.77
CA PHE A 162 7.06 9.40 -0.24
C PHE A 162 8.46 8.86 -0.55
N GLU A 163 9.39 9.79 -0.76
CA GLU A 163 10.82 9.53 -0.86
C GLU A 163 11.48 9.70 0.51
N TRP A 164 12.42 8.82 0.83
CA TRP A 164 13.28 8.95 2.00
C TRP A 164 14.37 10.00 1.77
N VAL A 165 14.37 11.08 2.56
CA VAL A 165 15.37 12.17 2.43
C VAL A 165 16.59 11.86 3.28
N GLY A 166 16.38 11.46 4.53
CA GLY A 166 17.45 11.19 5.48
C GLY A 166 17.12 11.68 6.89
N LYS A 167 18.14 11.74 7.75
CA LYS A 167 17.96 12.18 9.14
C LYS A 167 17.45 13.64 9.18
N SER A 168 16.38 13.88 9.92
CA SER A 168 15.81 15.22 10.05
C SER A 168 16.65 16.09 10.99
N ALA A 169 16.66 17.39 10.72
CA ALA A 169 17.17 18.40 11.66
C ALA A 169 16.22 18.62 12.83
N VAL A 170 14.93 18.29 12.66
CA VAL A 170 13.93 18.36 13.72
C VAL A 170 14.16 17.20 14.68
N VAL A 171 14.45 17.55 15.93
CA VAL A 171 14.52 16.61 17.05
C VAL A 171 13.28 16.79 17.90
N HIS A 172 12.56 15.70 18.12
CA HIS A 172 11.34 15.62 18.91
C HIS A 172 11.38 14.29 19.66
N GLY A 173 11.36 14.30 21.00
CA GLY A 173 11.60 13.09 21.80
C GLY A 173 13.04 12.56 21.74
N VAL A 174 13.23 11.33 22.24
CA VAL A 174 14.57 10.73 22.46
C VAL A 174 15.13 10.07 21.19
N ARG A 175 14.26 9.64 20.27
CA ARG A 175 14.67 8.89 19.08
C ARG A 175 14.90 9.81 17.88
N PRO A 176 15.82 9.47 16.96
CA PRO A 176 16.00 10.23 15.75
C PRO A 176 14.76 10.11 14.85
N TRP A 177 14.43 11.23 14.22
CA TRP A 177 13.44 11.33 13.18
C TRP A 177 14.11 11.45 11.82
N TYR A 178 13.41 10.98 10.79
CA TYR A 178 13.89 11.04 9.42
C TYR A 178 12.86 11.72 8.54
N GLU A 179 13.32 12.64 7.72
CA GLU A 179 12.47 13.38 6.81
C GLU A 179 12.10 12.53 5.60
N MET A 180 10.84 12.66 5.20
CA MET A 180 10.31 12.10 3.97
C MET A 180 9.56 13.18 3.19
N ARG A 181 9.63 13.10 1.86
CA ARG A 181 9.01 14.10 0.98
C ARG A 181 8.24 13.48 -0.17
N LYS A 182 7.18 14.14 -0.61
CA LYS A 182 6.50 13.89 -1.87
C LYS A 182 6.48 15.18 -2.66
N VAL A 183 7.11 15.20 -3.83
CA VAL A 183 7.06 16.34 -4.75
C VAL A 183 5.94 16.11 -5.77
N PHE A 184 5.21 17.18 -6.09
CA PHE A 184 4.25 17.22 -7.17
C PHE A 184 4.93 17.80 -8.41
N ASN A 185 5.04 16.99 -9.46
CA ASN A 185 5.53 17.48 -10.75
C ASN A 185 4.36 18.13 -11.49
N LEU A 186 4.02 19.34 -11.07
CA LEU A 186 3.03 20.18 -11.73
C LEU A 186 3.69 20.78 -12.97
N ALA A 187 3.81 20.00 -14.05
CA ALA A 187 4.20 20.56 -15.32
C ALA A 187 3.14 21.60 -15.72
N SER A 188 3.49 22.88 -15.65
CA SER A 188 2.67 23.97 -16.16
C SER A 188 2.54 23.79 -17.68
N PRO A 189 1.33 23.80 -18.27
CA PRO A 189 1.22 24.19 -19.66
C PRO A 189 1.56 25.69 -19.72
N THR A 190 2.49 26.09 -20.61
CA THR A 190 3.01 27.46 -20.87
C THR A 190 3.86 28.09 -19.75
N GLU A 191 5.08 28.60 -19.95
CA GLU A 191 5.72 29.23 -21.11
C GLU A 191 7.05 28.56 -21.52
N VAL A 192 7.22 28.30 -22.82
CA VAL A 192 8.53 28.04 -23.42
C VAL A 192 9.24 29.40 -23.58
N GLN A 193 10.08 29.78 -22.63
CA GLN A 193 11.22 30.63 -22.94
C GLN A 193 12.33 29.73 -23.49
N PRO A 194 12.95 30.05 -24.65
CA PRO A 194 14.01 29.20 -25.19
C PRO A 194 15.25 29.30 -24.29
N PRO A 195 15.78 28.19 -23.73
CA PRO A 195 17.13 28.20 -23.23
C PRO A 195 18.07 28.06 -24.42
N THR A 196 18.85 29.10 -24.66
CA THR A 196 20.10 29.02 -25.41
C THR A 196 21.03 28.02 -24.70
N GLN A 197 21.04 26.76 -25.14
CA GLN A 197 22.22 25.90 -25.25
C GLN A 197 21.80 24.52 -25.78
N GLY A 198 22.40 24.13 -26.90
CA GLY A 198 21.99 22.98 -27.70
C GLY A 198 22.13 21.65 -26.98
N VAL A 199 21.01 20.97 -26.79
CA VAL A 199 20.94 19.54 -26.47
C VAL A 199 21.07 18.76 -27.79
N PRO A 200 21.94 17.73 -27.90
CA PRO A 200 22.07 16.93 -29.12
C PRO A 200 20.74 16.27 -29.50
N ALA A 201 20.38 16.32 -30.78
CA ALA A 201 19.16 15.71 -31.30
C ALA A 201 19.13 14.19 -31.00
N GLY A 202 18.06 13.74 -30.34
CA GLY A 202 17.81 12.33 -30.02
C GLY A 202 17.50 12.03 -28.55
N LEU A 203 17.94 12.90 -27.61
CA LEU A 203 17.68 12.68 -26.18
C LEU A 203 16.20 12.90 -25.81
N TRP A 204 15.53 13.84 -26.49
CA TRP A 204 14.11 14.13 -26.28
C TRP A 204 13.19 13.00 -26.75
N GLU A 205 13.55 12.37 -27.87
CA GLU A 205 12.88 11.17 -28.38
C GLU A 205 13.15 9.92 -27.53
N ALA A 206 14.27 9.89 -26.80
CA ALA A 206 14.56 8.81 -25.84
C ALA A 206 13.76 8.98 -24.53
N LEU A 207 13.63 10.20 -24.01
CA LEU A 207 12.89 10.49 -22.77
C LEU A 207 11.36 10.39 -22.92
N GLN A 208 10.82 10.81 -24.06
CA GLN A 208 9.38 10.67 -24.34
C GLN A 208 8.94 9.21 -24.54
N ARG A 209 9.83 8.33 -25.02
CA ARG A 209 9.54 6.89 -25.11
C ARG A 209 9.51 6.20 -23.75
N SER A 210 10.22 6.69 -22.73
CA SER A 210 10.28 6.02 -21.43
C SER A 210 9.00 6.14 -20.58
N ASN A 211 8.17 7.17 -20.77
CA ASN A 211 6.98 7.42 -19.93
C ASN A 211 5.63 7.05 -20.58
N ALA A 212 5.64 6.46 -21.77
CA ALA A 212 4.46 5.89 -22.41
C ALA A 212 4.42 4.35 -22.32
N ARG A 213 5.00 3.75 -21.27
CA ARG A 213 4.75 2.32 -21.01
C ARG A 213 3.30 2.18 -20.53
N LEU A 214 2.41 1.91 -21.48
CA LEU A 214 1.04 1.45 -21.24
C LEU A 214 1.08 0.45 -20.08
N LYS A 215 0.35 0.73 -19.00
CA LYS A 215 0.25 -0.20 -17.88
C LYS A 215 -0.23 -1.55 -18.43
N PRO A 216 0.50 -2.66 -18.20
CA PRO A 216 0.15 -3.94 -18.80
C PRO A 216 -1.24 -4.36 -18.33
N THR A 217 -2.11 -4.67 -19.28
CA THR A 217 -3.46 -5.16 -18.99
C THR A 217 -3.41 -6.66 -18.71
N PRO A 218 -3.85 -7.12 -17.52
CA PRO A 218 -3.86 -8.54 -17.20
C PRO A 218 -4.89 -9.27 -18.07
N ARG A 219 -4.47 -10.29 -18.81
CA ARG A 219 -5.37 -11.22 -19.50
C ARG A 219 -5.78 -12.34 -18.54
N LEU A 220 -7.06 -12.66 -18.44
CA LEU A 220 -7.56 -13.70 -17.52
C LEU A 220 -7.54 -15.09 -18.18
N LEU A 221 -7.39 -16.16 -17.38
CA LEU A 221 -7.37 -17.54 -17.88
C LEU A 221 -8.59 -17.89 -18.74
N SER A 222 -9.77 -17.41 -18.38
CA SER A 222 -11.03 -17.63 -19.11
C SER A 222 -11.04 -17.06 -20.54
N THR A 223 -10.09 -16.19 -20.88
CA THR A 223 -9.97 -15.57 -22.21
C THR A 223 -8.96 -16.26 -23.13
N PHE A 224 -8.28 -17.31 -22.64
CA PHE A 224 -7.37 -18.12 -23.45
C PHE A 224 -8.14 -19.28 -24.10
N PRO A 225 -8.16 -19.39 -25.45
CA PRO A 225 -8.93 -20.43 -26.15
C PRO A 225 -8.40 -21.85 -25.90
N GLY A 226 -7.09 -22.03 -25.71
CA GLY A 226 -6.46 -23.29 -25.27
C GLY A 226 -6.43 -23.46 -23.74
N GLY A 227 -7.03 -22.53 -23.00
CA GLY A 227 -7.08 -22.55 -21.54
C GLY A 227 -5.68 -22.63 -20.91
N VAL A 228 -5.46 -23.66 -20.10
CA VAL A 228 -4.20 -23.87 -19.39
C VAL A 228 -3.03 -24.15 -20.35
N GLN A 229 -3.29 -24.77 -21.50
CA GLN A 229 -2.24 -25.12 -22.46
C GLN A 229 -1.56 -23.87 -23.06
N ASP A 230 -2.27 -22.75 -23.12
CA ASP A 230 -1.74 -21.50 -23.66
C ASP A 230 -0.80 -20.78 -22.68
N ILE A 231 -0.95 -21.05 -21.37
CA ILE A 231 -0.25 -20.34 -20.29
C ILE A 231 0.89 -21.15 -19.66
N VAL A 232 1.10 -22.39 -20.10
CA VAL A 232 2.20 -23.26 -19.66
C VAL A 232 3.33 -23.30 -20.68
N SER A 233 4.56 -23.50 -20.19
CA SER A 233 5.75 -23.75 -21.00
C SER A 233 6.54 -24.91 -20.42
N ASP A 234 7.02 -25.80 -21.29
CA ASP A 234 7.99 -26.83 -20.95
C ASP A 234 9.41 -26.25 -21.07
N LEU A 235 9.98 -25.85 -19.93
CA LEU A 235 11.35 -25.34 -19.84
C LEU A 235 12.27 -26.36 -19.15
N GLY A 236 11.95 -27.66 -19.26
CA GLY A 236 12.62 -28.75 -18.56
C GLY A 236 14.14 -28.79 -18.76
N GLY A 237 14.88 -28.32 -17.75
CA GLY A 237 16.20 -28.85 -17.43
C GLY A 237 16.03 -30.21 -16.74
N GLU A 238 16.64 -31.24 -17.32
CA GLU A 238 16.76 -32.65 -16.90
C GLU A 238 16.04 -33.03 -15.59
N GLY A 239 14.79 -33.49 -15.73
CA GLY A 239 14.01 -34.07 -14.63
C GLY A 239 12.49 -33.88 -14.79
N ALA A 240 11.87 -34.72 -15.62
CA ALA A 240 10.41 -35.02 -15.67
C ALA A 240 9.42 -33.84 -15.78
N GLY A 241 8.98 -33.52 -17.01
CA GLY A 241 7.61 -33.08 -17.33
C GLY A 241 7.00 -31.90 -16.56
N SER A 242 7.82 -31.05 -15.95
CA SER A 242 7.35 -29.99 -15.07
C SER A 242 6.99 -28.73 -15.85
N LEU A 243 5.73 -28.61 -16.24
CA LEU A 243 5.18 -27.40 -16.85
C LEU A 243 5.34 -26.18 -15.94
N THR A 244 5.79 -25.06 -16.49
CA THR A 244 5.99 -23.79 -15.77
C THR A 244 5.12 -22.68 -16.34
N ASN A 245 4.95 -21.57 -15.62
CA ASN A 245 4.19 -20.44 -16.12
C ASN A 245 4.91 -19.75 -17.30
N ARG A 246 4.29 -19.77 -18.47
CA ARG A 246 4.83 -19.15 -19.70
C ARG A 246 4.96 -17.63 -19.59
N PHE A 247 4.01 -16.99 -18.90
CA PHE A 247 3.89 -15.54 -18.80
C PHE A 247 4.19 -15.01 -17.40
N ASP A 248 4.54 -13.72 -17.30
CA ASP A 248 4.53 -13.01 -16.01
C ASP A 248 3.10 -13.05 -15.45
N LEU A 249 2.96 -13.40 -14.17
CA LEU A 249 1.68 -13.37 -13.47
C LEU A 249 1.45 -11.96 -12.93
N LEU A 250 0.28 -11.39 -13.18
CA LEU A 250 -0.14 -10.07 -12.75
C LEU A 250 -1.34 -10.13 -11.81
N CYS A 251 -1.57 -9.06 -11.05
CA CYS A 251 -2.81 -8.87 -10.33
C CYS A 251 -4.00 -8.79 -11.31
N PRO A 252 -5.08 -9.57 -11.13
CA PRO A 252 -6.21 -9.57 -12.05
C PRO A 252 -7.11 -8.33 -11.92
N ARG A 253 -6.91 -7.48 -10.90
CA ARG A 253 -7.67 -6.22 -10.75
C ARG A 253 -7.31 -5.25 -11.87
N VAL A 254 -8.32 -4.84 -12.63
CA VAL A 254 -8.23 -3.77 -13.63
C VAL A 254 -7.65 -2.51 -12.97
N GLY A 255 -6.55 -1.99 -13.53
CA GLY A 255 -5.86 -0.78 -13.05
C GLY A 255 -4.73 -1.00 -12.03
N CYS A 256 -4.58 -2.20 -11.44
CA CYS A 256 -3.51 -2.47 -10.46
C CYS A 256 -2.15 -2.72 -11.12
N ALA A 257 -2.10 -3.52 -12.20
CA ALA A 257 -0.89 -3.85 -12.98
C ALA A 257 0.33 -4.38 -12.17
N SER A 258 0.15 -4.73 -10.89
CA SER A 258 1.20 -5.32 -10.04
C SER A 258 1.66 -6.66 -10.60
N THR A 259 2.98 -6.87 -10.69
CA THR A 259 3.56 -8.16 -11.09
C THR A 259 3.71 -9.05 -9.87
N ILE A 260 3.05 -10.20 -9.91
CA ILE A 260 3.03 -11.20 -8.84
C ILE A 260 4.24 -12.15 -8.97
N LEU A 261 4.42 -12.76 -10.14
CA LEU A 261 5.53 -13.68 -10.44
C LEU A 261 6.06 -13.43 -11.86
N LYS A 262 7.33 -13.76 -12.07
CA LYS A 262 7.94 -13.78 -13.41
C LYS A 262 7.66 -15.10 -14.13
N SER A 263 7.68 -15.08 -15.46
CA SER A 263 7.65 -16.30 -16.28
C SER A 263 8.71 -17.31 -15.84
N GLY A 264 8.36 -18.60 -15.83
CA GLY A 264 9.26 -19.72 -15.50
C GLY A 264 9.52 -19.94 -14.01
N VAL A 265 8.85 -19.21 -13.12
CA VAL A 265 9.08 -19.28 -11.66
C VAL A 265 8.19 -20.33 -10.99
N ALA A 266 6.94 -20.45 -11.41
CA ALA A 266 5.96 -21.34 -10.80
C ALA A 266 5.77 -22.61 -11.61
N ARG A 267 5.65 -23.73 -10.89
CA ARG A 267 5.31 -25.03 -11.46
C ARG A 267 3.80 -25.22 -11.50
N TRP A 268 3.28 -25.73 -12.61
CA TRP A 268 1.89 -26.10 -12.74
C TRP A 268 1.60 -27.40 -11.99
N VAL A 269 0.54 -27.41 -11.17
CA VAL A 269 0.11 -28.56 -10.39
C VAL A 269 -1.41 -28.61 -10.36
N GLU A 270 -2.00 -29.77 -10.65
CA GLU A 270 -3.41 -30.04 -10.37
C GLU A 270 -3.56 -30.67 -8.97
N ARG A 271 -4.37 -30.06 -8.11
CA ARG A 271 -4.69 -30.62 -6.78
C ARG A 271 -6.09 -30.21 -6.33
N ALA A 272 -6.58 -30.83 -5.25
CA ALA A 272 -7.82 -30.44 -4.58
C ALA A 272 -7.91 -28.91 -4.37
N SER A 273 -9.10 -28.37 -4.59
CA SER A 273 -9.43 -26.99 -4.26
C SER A 273 -9.35 -26.78 -2.74
N VAL A 274 -9.17 -25.52 -2.34
CA VAL A 274 -9.13 -25.09 -0.94
C VAL A 274 -10.13 -23.96 -0.79
N GLN A 275 -10.98 -24.04 0.24
CA GLN A 275 -11.89 -22.95 0.55
C GLN A 275 -11.10 -21.79 1.16
N LEU A 276 -10.96 -20.70 0.40
CA LEU A 276 -10.18 -19.53 0.81
C LEU A 276 -11.07 -18.41 1.37
N GLU A 277 -12.36 -18.46 1.12
CA GLU A 277 -13.34 -17.48 1.63
C GLU A 277 -13.74 -17.83 3.07
N PRO A 278 -13.77 -16.85 4.00
CA PRO A 278 -14.24 -17.10 5.36
C PRO A 278 -15.73 -17.47 5.37
N PRO A 279 -16.15 -18.47 6.18
CA PRO A 279 -17.55 -18.86 6.29
C PRO A 279 -18.39 -17.69 6.84
N GLY A 280 -19.43 -17.30 6.11
CA GLY A 280 -20.41 -16.28 6.55
C GLY A 280 -20.23 -14.86 5.99
N HIS A 281 -19.24 -14.59 5.13
CA HIS A 281 -19.16 -13.30 4.42
C HIS A 281 -19.75 -13.36 3.00
N PRO A 282 -20.62 -12.40 2.62
CA PRO A 282 -21.28 -12.42 1.32
C PRO A 282 -20.29 -12.30 0.18
N VAL A 283 -20.47 -13.18 -0.82
CA VAL A 283 -19.69 -13.35 -2.04
C VAL A 283 -19.75 -12.08 -2.90
N SER A 284 -18.92 -11.11 -2.57
CA SER A 284 -18.63 -9.95 -3.40
C SER A 284 -17.13 -9.83 -3.64
N SER A 285 -16.46 -10.98 -3.73
CA SER A 285 -15.08 -11.03 -4.21
C SER A 285 -15.09 -10.89 -5.74
N PRO A 286 -14.35 -9.94 -6.32
CA PRO A 286 -14.22 -9.82 -7.78
C PRO A 286 -13.34 -10.92 -8.39
N LEU A 287 -12.95 -11.93 -7.61
CA LEU A 287 -12.15 -13.08 -8.04
C LEU A 287 -13.04 -14.24 -8.46
N ALA A 288 -12.57 -15.04 -9.41
CA ALA A 288 -13.24 -16.25 -9.85
C ALA A 288 -13.48 -17.21 -8.66
N ALA A 289 -14.68 -17.79 -8.58
CA ALA A 289 -15.01 -18.78 -7.56
C ALA A 289 -14.10 -20.01 -7.69
N LEU A 290 -13.70 -20.58 -6.55
CA LEU A 290 -12.99 -21.86 -6.53
C LEU A 290 -13.99 -23.00 -6.41
N PRO A 291 -13.73 -24.18 -7.02
CA PRO A 291 -14.56 -25.36 -6.82
C PRO A 291 -14.61 -25.75 -5.33
N THR A 292 -15.73 -26.32 -4.87
CA THR A 292 -15.82 -26.83 -3.49
C THR A 292 -14.98 -28.12 -3.36
N PRO A 293 -14.15 -28.28 -2.31
CA PRO A 293 -13.46 -29.54 -2.05
C PRO A 293 -14.48 -30.71 -1.97
N PRO A 294 -14.17 -31.92 -2.49
CA PRO A 294 -12.86 -32.42 -2.91
C PRO A 294 -12.50 -32.19 -4.39
N ALA A 295 -13.26 -31.37 -5.14
CA ALA A 295 -12.98 -31.12 -6.55
C ALA A 295 -11.55 -30.57 -6.77
N THR A 296 -10.89 -30.99 -7.85
CA THR A 296 -9.54 -30.53 -8.21
C THR A 296 -9.60 -29.22 -9.02
N MET A 297 -8.50 -28.47 -8.96
CA MET A 297 -8.28 -27.30 -9.81
C MET A 297 -6.78 -27.10 -10.08
N GLN A 298 -6.47 -26.17 -10.96
CA GLN A 298 -5.10 -25.88 -11.35
C GLN A 298 -4.44 -24.80 -10.49
N TRP A 299 -3.25 -25.10 -10.00
CA TRP A 299 -2.45 -24.25 -9.12
C TRP A 299 -1.06 -23.98 -9.70
N TRP A 300 -0.56 -22.79 -9.40
CA TRP A 300 0.84 -22.44 -9.51
C TRP A 300 1.53 -22.68 -8.16
N LEU A 301 2.48 -23.61 -8.13
CA LEU A 301 3.32 -23.90 -6.97
C LEU A 301 4.65 -23.17 -7.08
N VAL A 302 5.01 -22.46 -6.01
CA VAL A 302 6.33 -21.83 -5.85
C VAL A 302 7.01 -22.43 -4.62
N THR A 303 8.22 -22.94 -4.78
CA THR A 303 9.05 -23.47 -3.70
C THR A 303 10.40 -22.73 -3.63
N PRO A 304 10.89 -22.36 -2.43
CA PRO A 304 12.19 -21.72 -2.26
C PRO A 304 13.29 -22.78 -2.21
N ASN A 305 13.61 -23.40 -3.35
CA ASN A 305 14.93 -23.95 -3.62
C ASN A 305 15.04 -24.49 -5.06
N ALA A 306 15.84 -23.81 -5.90
CA ALA A 306 16.80 -24.39 -6.85
C ALA A 306 17.43 -23.29 -7.74
N ARG A 307 18.57 -22.75 -7.30
CA ARG A 307 19.64 -22.14 -8.14
C ARG A 307 19.35 -20.96 -9.11
N SER A 308 18.14 -20.41 -9.24
CA SER A 308 17.88 -19.25 -10.13
C SER A 308 17.32 -17.99 -9.45
N LEU A 309 17.39 -17.87 -8.13
CA LEU A 309 17.16 -16.60 -7.41
C LEU A 309 18.39 -15.66 -7.54
N LYS A 310 18.86 -15.45 -8.76
CA LYS A 310 19.66 -14.30 -9.17
C LYS A 310 18.82 -13.45 -10.12
N ILE A 311 17.64 -13.07 -9.66
CA ILE A 311 16.83 -12.02 -10.28
C ILE A 311 16.97 -10.81 -9.38
N SER A 312 17.62 -9.77 -9.92
CA SER A 312 17.71 -8.43 -9.37
C SER A 312 16.44 -8.01 -8.62
N GLY A 313 16.51 -7.92 -7.29
CA GLY A 313 15.80 -6.89 -6.53
C GLY A 313 14.31 -7.06 -6.20
N SER A 314 13.67 -8.21 -6.43
CA SER A 314 12.24 -8.34 -6.04
C SER A 314 11.91 -9.72 -5.48
N ARG A 315 11.80 -9.81 -4.14
CA ARG A 315 11.04 -10.87 -3.45
C ARG A 315 9.63 -10.91 -4.05
N ALA A 316 9.04 -12.10 -4.17
CA ALA A 316 7.65 -12.24 -4.59
C ALA A 316 6.77 -11.31 -3.74
N GLN A 317 6.01 -10.43 -4.40
CA GLN A 317 5.23 -9.38 -3.75
C GLN A 317 3.89 -9.95 -3.23
N PHE A 318 3.96 -10.87 -2.29
CA PHE A 318 2.79 -11.34 -1.55
C PHE A 318 2.72 -10.70 -0.18
N ILE A 319 1.52 -10.30 0.21
CA ILE A 319 1.22 -10.05 1.60
C ILE A 319 0.46 -11.27 2.09
N ALA A 320 1.08 -11.99 3.05
CA ALA A 320 0.40 -13.02 3.81
C ALA A 320 -0.41 -12.31 4.91
N GLN A 321 -1.74 -12.29 4.80
CA GLN A 321 -2.62 -11.77 5.85
C GLN A 321 -3.75 -12.76 6.16
N THR A 322 -4.09 -12.83 7.46
CA THR A 322 -5.13 -13.65 8.10
C THR A 322 -4.87 -15.15 8.18
N ASP A 323 -5.11 -15.70 9.38
CA ASP A 323 -5.13 -17.13 9.66
C ASP A 323 -6.51 -17.68 9.29
N VAL A 324 -6.59 -18.48 8.22
CA VAL A 324 -7.76 -19.34 7.98
C VAL A 324 -7.39 -20.73 8.49
N VAL A 325 -8.09 -21.19 9.54
CA VAL A 325 -7.97 -22.58 9.99
C VAL A 325 -8.81 -23.43 9.04
N VAL A 326 -8.15 -24.25 8.23
CA VAL A 326 -8.84 -25.25 7.42
C VAL A 326 -8.74 -26.58 8.15
N HIS A 327 -9.90 -27.16 8.45
CA HIS A 327 -9.98 -28.52 8.97
C HIS A 327 -9.86 -29.48 7.78
N THR A 328 -8.76 -30.22 7.75
CA THR A 328 -8.57 -31.34 6.81
C THR A 328 -8.76 -32.66 7.55
N GLU A 329 -9.04 -33.75 6.83
CA GLU A 329 -9.17 -35.09 7.41
C GLU A 329 -7.91 -35.56 8.16
N LEU A 330 -6.74 -34.96 7.88
CA LEU A 330 -5.45 -35.24 8.52
C LEU A 330 -5.05 -34.23 9.63
N GLY A 331 -5.94 -33.32 10.03
CA GLY A 331 -5.70 -32.35 11.11
C GLY A 331 -6.04 -30.90 10.74
N SER A 332 -5.92 -30.02 11.73
CA SER A 332 -6.16 -28.57 11.56
C SER A 332 -4.86 -27.88 11.12
N LYS A 333 -4.80 -27.45 9.86
CA LYS A 333 -3.66 -26.65 9.36
C LYS A 333 -4.06 -25.18 9.30
N ARG A 334 -3.16 -24.31 9.77
CA ARG A 334 -3.31 -22.87 9.63
C ARG A 334 -2.77 -22.44 8.27
N LEU A 335 -3.65 -21.88 7.45
CA LEU A 335 -3.30 -21.32 6.15
C LEU A 335 -3.21 -19.80 6.24
N LYS A 336 -2.21 -19.25 5.57
CA LYS A 336 -2.08 -17.81 5.32
C LYS A 336 -2.52 -17.53 3.89
N MET A 337 -3.43 -16.58 3.71
CA MET A 337 -3.89 -16.20 2.38
C MET A 337 -2.88 -15.30 1.69
N LEU A 338 -2.73 -15.48 0.38
CA LEU A 338 -1.88 -14.65 -0.47
C LEU A 338 -2.72 -13.57 -1.16
N LEU A 339 -2.37 -12.31 -0.89
CA LEU A 339 -3.00 -11.14 -1.50
C LEU A 339 -1.98 -10.38 -2.35
N CYS A 340 -2.47 -9.64 -3.34
CA CYS A 340 -1.66 -8.69 -4.12
C CYS A 340 -1.11 -7.60 -3.20
N ALA A 341 0.21 -7.38 -3.20
CA ALA A 341 0.85 -6.40 -2.32
C ALA A 341 0.43 -4.93 -2.57
N GLU A 342 0.03 -4.60 -3.81
CA GLU A 342 -0.28 -3.23 -4.22
C GLU A 342 -1.74 -2.81 -3.95
N CYS A 343 -2.68 -3.73 -4.09
CA CYS A 343 -4.11 -3.41 -4.05
C CYS A 343 -4.92 -4.27 -3.07
N ASP A 344 -4.25 -5.16 -2.33
CA ASP A 344 -4.81 -6.10 -1.36
C ASP A 344 -5.93 -6.99 -1.93
N LEU A 345 -5.96 -7.15 -3.26
CA LEU A 345 -6.85 -8.11 -3.90
C LEU A 345 -6.42 -9.52 -3.50
N GLY A 346 -7.35 -10.26 -2.91
CA GLY A 346 -7.15 -11.64 -2.51
C GLY A 346 -8.47 -12.26 -2.03
N PRO A 347 -8.48 -13.57 -1.76
CA PRO A 347 -7.33 -14.46 -1.71
C PRO A 347 -6.96 -15.03 -3.09
N LEU A 348 -5.79 -14.67 -3.62
CA LEU A 348 -5.25 -15.19 -4.89
C LEU A 348 -4.68 -16.60 -4.74
N GLY A 349 -4.36 -16.98 -3.50
CA GLY A 349 -3.69 -18.22 -3.17
C GLY A 349 -3.51 -18.39 -1.67
N TRP A 350 -2.69 -19.36 -1.27
CA TRP A 350 -2.43 -19.69 0.11
C TRP A 350 -1.01 -20.24 0.32
N CYS A 351 -0.54 -20.20 1.56
CA CYS A 351 0.61 -20.96 2.03
C CYS A 351 0.31 -21.55 3.42
N GLU A 352 0.90 -22.69 3.76
CA GLU A 352 0.82 -23.24 5.12
C GLU A 352 1.63 -22.37 6.09
N GLU A 353 1.15 -22.19 7.32
CA GLU A 353 1.91 -21.49 8.36
C GLU A 353 3.21 -22.24 8.67
N GLY A 354 4.35 -21.56 8.51
CA GLY A 354 5.69 -22.18 8.64
C GLY A 354 6.11 -23.01 7.42
N GLY A 355 5.23 -23.16 6.43
CA GLY A 355 5.52 -23.82 5.16
C GLY A 355 6.37 -22.95 4.23
N SER A 356 7.09 -23.61 3.34
CA SER A 356 7.88 -22.98 2.29
C SER A 356 7.16 -22.96 0.94
N GLU A 357 6.04 -23.66 0.80
CA GLU A 357 5.29 -23.73 -0.45
C GLU A 357 4.22 -22.65 -0.56
N PHE A 358 4.17 -21.97 -1.71
CA PHE A 358 3.16 -20.97 -2.02
C PHE A 358 2.33 -21.43 -3.20
N TRP A 359 1.02 -21.39 -3.05
CA TRP A 359 0.05 -21.91 -4.01
C TRP A 359 -0.82 -20.77 -4.54
N LEU A 360 -0.84 -20.52 -5.84
CA LEU A 360 -1.72 -19.52 -6.46
C LEU A 360 -2.73 -20.20 -7.38
N ALA A 361 -3.98 -19.75 -7.31
CA ALA A 361 -5.03 -20.27 -8.17
C ALA A 361 -4.85 -19.73 -9.60
N CYS A 362 -4.77 -20.62 -10.61
CA CYS A 362 -4.52 -20.22 -12.00
C CYS A 362 -5.61 -19.28 -12.56
N ASN A 363 -6.85 -19.41 -12.08
CA ASN A 363 -8.00 -18.58 -12.45
C ASN A 363 -8.11 -17.28 -11.62
N ARG A 364 -7.24 -17.04 -10.64
CA ARG A 364 -7.21 -15.82 -9.80
C ARG A 364 -5.99 -14.95 -10.04
N VAL A 365 -5.26 -15.16 -11.13
CA VAL A 365 -4.14 -14.32 -11.57
C VAL A 365 -4.36 -13.86 -13.00
N GLY A 366 -3.77 -12.72 -13.36
CA GLY A 366 -3.67 -12.26 -14.73
C GLY A 366 -2.38 -12.73 -15.38
N TYR A 367 -2.35 -12.80 -16.70
CA TYR A 367 -1.20 -13.19 -17.51
C TYR A 367 -0.77 -12.01 -18.39
N ARG A 368 0.52 -11.68 -18.39
CA ARG A 368 1.09 -10.69 -19.30
C ARG A 368 1.66 -11.37 -20.53
N GLU A 369 0.94 -11.26 -21.64
CA GLU A 369 1.39 -11.70 -22.97
C GLU A 369 2.55 -10.83 -23.49
#